data_AF-A0A418R907-F1
#
_entry.id   AF-A0A418R907-F1
#
_cell.length_a   1.000
_cell.length_b   1.000
_cell.length_c   1.000
_cell.angle_alpha   90.00
_cell.angle_beta   90.00
_cell.angle_gamma   90.00
#
_symmetry.space_group_name_H-M   'P 1'
#
loop_
_entity.id
_entity.type
_entity.pdbx_description
1 polymer ?
#
loop_
_entity_poly.entity_id
_entity_poly.type
_entity_poly.pdbx_seq_one_letter_code
_entity_poly.pdbx_strand_id
1 'polypeptide(L)'
;MYTAFPTPAPPDTPLLTARLMLRPYQPPDGAAFFGLIDADRTRLRPSFPAREATAATPAAATRLLHQFRHDWTTGRLYVLGIWHRQTGEYLGDISLKPNWTPPITLEIGYYLATAAEGQGYAREALAAVTGFGFDTLHAKRLLIRCRPDNPRSLAVAVALGFQPLPVRPRPAWLRRMLGGSPPVLYYILKR
;
A
#
# COMPACT_ATOMS: atom_id res chain seq x y z
N MET A 1 5.94 4.85 28.93
CA MET A 1 5.51 4.87 27.52
C MET A 1 4.82 3.55 27.22
N TYR A 2 3.50 3.53 27.14
CA TYR A 2 2.78 2.31 26.77
C TYR A 2 2.90 2.13 25.24
N THR A 3 3.78 1.24 24.80
CA THR A 3 3.66 0.61 23.48
C THR A 3 2.34 -0.16 23.49
N ALA A 4 1.36 0.28 22.69
CA ALA A 4 0.19 -0.54 22.44
C ALA A 4 0.68 -1.90 21.90
N PHE A 5 0.30 -2.99 22.56
CA PHE A 5 0.57 -4.33 22.03
C PHE A 5 -0.08 -4.43 20.64
N PRO A 6 0.56 -5.12 19.67
CA PRO A 6 -0.11 -5.38 18.41
C PRO A 6 -1.41 -6.12 18.69
N THR A 7 -2.53 -5.56 18.23
CA THR A 7 -3.85 -6.19 18.24
C THR A 7 -3.71 -7.62 17.69
N PRO A 8 -4.46 -8.62 18.18
CA PRO A 8 -4.49 -9.93 17.54
C PRO A 8 -4.68 -9.75 16.03
N ALA A 9 -3.93 -10.53 15.25
CA ALA A 9 -3.89 -10.35 13.80
C ALA A 9 -5.33 -10.34 13.26
N PRO A 10 -5.68 -9.34 12.43
CA PRO A 10 -6.99 -9.29 11.82
C PRO A 10 -7.24 -10.59 11.03
N PRO A 11 -8.50 -11.04 11.00
CA PRO A 11 -8.85 -12.26 10.29
C PRO A 11 -8.46 -12.16 8.82
N ASP A 12 -8.13 -13.30 8.21
CA ASP A 12 -7.77 -13.40 6.79
C ASP A 12 -8.97 -13.23 5.84
N THR A 13 -10.12 -12.84 6.38
CA THR A 13 -11.35 -12.65 5.63
C THR A 13 -11.14 -11.57 4.56
N PRO A 14 -11.46 -11.88 3.28
CA PRO A 14 -11.32 -10.91 2.21
C PRO A 14 -12.23 -9.70 2.43
N LEU A 15 -11.74 -8.51 2.08
CA LEU A 15 -12.59 -7.33 1.90
C LEU A 15 -13.20 -7.41 0.49
N LEU A 16 -14.52 -7.47 0.41
CA LEU A 16 -15.24 -7.56 -0.85
C LEU A 16 -15.84 -6.19 -1.20
N THR A 17 -15.68 -5.80 -2.46
CA THR A 17 -16.31 -4.61 -3.05
C THR A 17 -17.18 -5.04 -4.23
N ALA A 18 -17.70 -4.08 -4.99
CA ALA A 18 -18.47 -4.37 -6.19
C ALA A 18 -17.69 -5.24 -7.19
N ARG A 19 -16.42 -4.91 -7.46
CA ARG A 19 -15.59 -5.58 -8.46
C ARG A 19 -14.36 -6.28 -7.89
N LEU A 20 -13.95 -5.97 -6.66
CA LEU A 20 -12.67 -6.39 -6.12
C LEU A 20 -12.81 -7.32 -4.91
N MET A 21 -11.88 -8.26 -4.82
CA MET A 21 -11.58 -9.03 -3.63
C MET A 21 -10.18 -8.63 -3.17
N LEU A 22 -10.10 -7.99 -2.00
CA LEU A 22 -8.83 -7.65 -1.36
C LEU A 22 -8.55 -8.69 -0.29
N ARG A 23 -7.44 -9.42 -0.41
CA ARG A 23 -7.11 -10.48 0.57
C ARG A 23 -5.61 -10.61 0.82
N PRO A 24 -5.21 -11.13 1.99
CA PRO A 24 -3.83 -11.54 2.21
C PRO A 24 -3.40 -12.54 1.13
N TYR A 25 -2.11 -12.50 0.79
CA TYR A 25 -1.53 -13.46 -0.14
C TYR A 25 -1.57 -14.87 0.41
N GLN A 26 -1.80 -15.82 -0.49
CA GLN A 26 -1.78 -17.25 -0.27
C GLN A 26 -0.60 -17.85 -1.05
N PRO A 27 -0.10 -19.04 -0.65
CA PRO A 27 1.06 -19.66 -1.30
C PRO A 27 0.97 -19.77 -2.84
N PRO A 28 -0.20 -20.07 -3.45
CA PRO A 28 -0.31 -20.18 -4.91
C PRO A 28 -0.19 -18.86 -5.68
N ASP A 29 -0.26 -17.70 -5.02
CA ASP A 29 -0.31 -16.39 -5.69
C ASP A 29 1.03 -15.92 -6.26
N GLY A 30 2.13 -16.62 -5.92
CA GLY A 30 3.49 -16.21 -6.26
C GLY A 30 3.70 -15.93 -7.75
N ALA A 31 3.10 -16.74 -8.62
CA ALA A 31 3.22 -16.60 -10.07
C ALA A 31 2.54 -15.31 -10.57
N ALA A 32 1.31 -15.03 -10.13
CA ALA A 32 0.58 -13.82 -10.53
C ALA A 32 1.25 -12.55 -9.99
N PHE A 33 1.68 -12.59 -8.72
CA PHE A 33 2.41 -11.48 -8.09
C PHE A 33 3.72 -11.18 -8.84
N PHE A 34 4.54 -12.22 -9.09
CA PHE A 34 5.80 -12.06 -9.82
C PHE A 34 5.56 -11.55 -11.24
N GLY A 35 4.60 -12.14 -11.97
CA GLY A 35 4.30 -11.77 -13.35
C GLY A 35 3.98 -10.28 -13.52
N LEU A 36 3.20 -9.70 -12.60
CA LEU A 36 2.92 -8.27 -12.61
C LEU A 36 4.18 -7.45 -12.34
N ILE A 37 4.92 -7.75 -11.26
CA ILE A 37 6.11 -6.99 -10.90
C ILE A 37 7.15 -7.02 -12.03
N ASP A 38 7.31 -8.16 -12.68
CA ASP A 38 8.27 -8.33 -13.77
C ASP A 38 7.87 -7.55 -15.02
N ALA A 39 6.60 -7.63 -15.42
CA ALA A 39 6.07 -6.88 -16.57
C ALA A 39 6.15 -5.35 -16.37
N ASP A 40 5.93 -4.86 -15.14
CA ASP A 40 5.86 -3.44 -14.84
C ASP A 40 7.09 -2.90 -14.10
N ARG A 41 8.20 -3.65 -14.07
CA ARG A 41 9.41 -3.39 -13.27
C ARG A 41 9.91 -1.94 -13.38
N THR A 42 10.10 -1.47 -14.62
CA THR A 42 10.58 -0.12 -14.93
C THR A 42 9.62 0.97 -14.43
N ARG A 43 8.31 0.74 -14.54
CA ARG A 43 7.28 1.69 -14.10
C ARG A 43 7.16 1.75 -12.58
N LEU A 44 7.28 0.61 -11.90
CA LEU A 44 7.14 0.52 -10.45
C LEU A 44 8.38 1.03 -9.70
N ARG A 45 9.59 0.84 -10.24
CA ARG A 45 10.87 1.16 -9.59
C ARG A 45 10.97 2.58 -9.00
N PRO A 46 10.48 3.68 -9.63
CA PRO A 46 10.56 5.02 -9.05
C PRO A 46 9.74 5.23 -7.77
N SER A 47 8.67 4.43 -7.57
CA SER A 47 7.75 4.54 -6.42
C SER A 47 7.90 3.39 -5.43
N PHE A 48 8.28 2.20 -5.90
CA PHE A 48 8.37 0.97 -5.13
C PHE A 48 9.70 0.20 -5.36
N PRO A 49 10.87 0.87 -5.23
CA PRO A 49 12.16 0.25 -5.56
C PRO A 49 12.46 -0.98 -4.70
N ALA A 50 12.07 -0.96 -3.42
CA ALA A 50 12.27 -2.10 -2.53
C ALA A 50 11.38 -3.31 -2.90
N ARG A 51 10.13 -3.07 -3.32
CA ARG A 51 9.20 -4.13 -3.74
C ARG A 51 9.72 -4.81 -5.00
N GLU A 52 10.14 -4.00 -5.96
CA GLU A 52 10.70 -4.44 -7.22
C GLU A 52 11.98 -5.27 -7.02
N ALA A 53 12.93 -4.75 -6.25
CA ALA A 53 14.21 -5.41 -6.00
C ALA A 53 14.05 -6.74 -5.21
N THR A 54 13.11 -6.81 -4.27
CA THR A 54 12.87 -8.02 -3.46
C THR A 54 12.14 -9.13 -4.23
N ALA A 55 11.42 -8.78 -5.30
CA ALA A 55 10.75 -9.71 -6.20
C ALA A 55 11.51 -9.89 -7.53
N ALA A 56 12.83 -10.05 -7.45
CA ALA A 56 13.70 -10.18 -8.63
C ALA A 56 13.53 -11.51 -9.40
N THR A 57 13.05 -12.57 -8.75
CA THR A 57 12.83 -13.89 -9.36
C THR A 57 11.54 -14.52 -8.82
N PRO A 58 10.96 -15.55 -9.49
CA PRO A 58 9.79 -16.24 -8.97
C PRO A 58 10.00 -16.80 -7.56
N ALA A 59 11.17 -17.38 -7.29
CA ALA A 59 11.51 -17.89 -5.96
C ALA A 59 11.63 -16.77 -4.91
N ALA A 60 12.15 -15.60 -5.29
CA ALA A 60 12.21 -14.44 -4.40
C ALA A 60 10.82 -13.87 -4.10
N ALA A 61 9.95 -13.81 -5.11
CA ALA A 61 8.55 -13.45 -4.95
C ALA A 61 7.81 -14.39 -3.98
N THR A 62 7.96 -15.71 -4.12
CA THR A 62 7.36 -16.66 -3.17
C THR A 62 7.85 -16.43 -1.73
N ARG A 63 9.15 -16.23 -1.53
CA ARG A 63 9.70 -15.89 -0.20
C ARG A 63 9.12 -14.58 0.35
N LEU A 64 8.93 -13.58 -0.51
CA LEU A 64 8.34 -12.31 -0.13
C LEU A 64 6.88 -12.47 0.32
N LEU A 65 6.09 -13.33 -0.35
CA LEU A 65 4.72 -13.64 0.09
C LEU A 65 4.68 -14.32 1.47
N HIS A 66 5.62 -15.22 1.76
CA HIS A 66 5.77 -15.78 3.11
C HIS A 66 6.11 -14.71 4.15
N GLN A 67 6.96 -13.73 3.79
CA GLN A 67 7.25 -12.60 4.67
C GLN A 67 6.00 -11.75 4.92
N PHE A 68 5.20 -11.44 3.89
CA PHE A 68 3.94 -10.72 4.08
C PHE A 68 2.98 -11.46 4.99
N ARG A 69 2.93 -12.79 4.91
CA ARG A 69 2.13 -13.60 5.82
C ARG A 69 2.61 -13.46 7.27
N HIS A 70 3.92 -13.51 7.50
CA HIS A 70 4.50 -13.30 8.83
C HIS A 70 4.28 -11.86 9.34
N ASP A 71 4.41 -10.86 8.48
CA ASP A 71 4.17 -9.47 8.85
C ASP A 71 2.71 -9.19 9.17
N TRP A 72 1.79 -9.87 8.49
CA TRP A 72 0.35 -9.83 8.78
C TRP A 72 0.07 -10.36 10.18
N THR A 73 0.58 -11.55 10.52
CA THR A 73 0.33 -12.18 11.83
C THR A 73 1.00 -11.45 12.99
N THR A 74 2.09 -10.71 12.72
CA THR A 74 2.81 -9.92 13.72
C THR A 74 2.39 -8.45 13.76
N GLY A 75 1.46 -8.02 12.89
CA GLY A 75 1.00 -6.63 12.79
C GLY A 75 2.08 -5.64 12.35
N ARG A 76 3.10 -6.10 11.62
CA ARG A 76 4.17 -5.24 11.07
C ARG A 76 3.79 -4.59 9.75
N LEU A 77 3.04 -5.32 8.93
CA LEU A 77 2.58 -4.87 7.62
C LEU A 77 1.39 -5.71 7.19
N TYR A 78 0.31 -5.04 6.78
CA TYR A 78 -0.86 -5.71 6.20
C TYR A 78 -0.81 -5.53 4.69
N VAL A 79 -0.52 -6.58 3.93
CA VAL A 79 -0.52 -6.54 2.46
C VAL A 79 -1.70 -7.33 1.92
N LEU A 80 -2.51 -6.69 1.09
CA LEU A 80 -3.64 -7.28 0.42
C LEU A 80 -3.37 -7.28 -1.09
N GLY A 81 -3.47 -8.44 -1.73
CA GLY A 81 -3.57 -8.53 -3.18
C GLY A 81 -4.94 -8.06 -3.64
N ILE A 82 -5.00 -7.34 -4.76
CA ILE A 82 -6.21 -6.83 -5.39
C ILE A 82 -6.58 -7.79 -6.52
N TRP A 83 -7.71 -8.48 -6.38
CA TRP A 83 -8.18 -9.46 -7.36
C TRP A 83 -9.52 -9.02 -7.94
N HIS A 84 -9.69 -9.13 -9.26
CA HIS A 84 -10.99 -8.91 -9.88
C HIS A 84 -11.92 -10.09 -9.57
N ARG A 85 -13.12 -9.83 -9.05
CA ARG A 85 -14.02 -10.86 -8.51
C ARG A 85 -14.55 -11.83 -9.55
N GLN A 86 -14.83 -11.34 -10.76
CA GLN A 86 -15.44 -12.17 -11.80
C GLN A 86 -14.41 -12.97 -12.59
N THR A 87 -13.25 -12.36 -12.87
CA THR A 87 -12.22 -12.97 -13.73
C THR A 87 -11.13 -13.68 -12.93
N GLY A 88 -10.99 -13.39 -11.64
CA GLY A 88 -9.89 -13.88 -10.82
C GLY A 88 -8.53 -13.25 -11.17
N GLU A 89 -8.52 -12.20 -11.98
CA GLU A 89 -7.29 -11.53 -12.42
C GLU A 89 -6.64 -10.77 -11.27
N TYR A 90 -5.32 -10.87 -11.16
CA TYR A 90 -4.52 -10.08 -10.21
C TYR A 90 -4.26 -8.69 -10.77
N LEU A 91 -4.70 -7.66 -10.04
CA LEU A 91 -4.66 -6.28 -10.50
C LEU A 91 -3.58 -5.44 -9.82
N GLY A 92 -2.93 -5.92 -8.76
CA GLY A 92 -1.94 -5.16 -7.99
C GLY A 92 -2.06 -5.38 -6.48
N ASP A 93 -1.41 -4.54 -5.68
CA ASP A 93 -1.45 -4.63 -4.22
C ASP A 93 -1.82 -3.32 -3.55
N ILE A 94 -2.36 -3.44 -2.34
CA ILE A 94 -2.57 -2.35 -1.40
C ILE A 94 -2.13 -2.81 -0.02
N SER A 95 -1.42 -1.94 0.69
CA SER A 95 -0.83 -2.28 1.98
C SER A 95 -1.06 -1.19 3.02
N LEU A 96 -1.12 -1.59 4.29
CA LEU A 96 -1.14 -0.70 5.45
C LEU A 96 0.05 -1.02 6.35
N LYS A 97 0.95 -0.05 6.53
CA LYS A 97 2.09 -0.13 7.45
C LYS A 97 1.76 0.61 8.74
N PRO A 98 1.61 -0.09 9.87
CA PRO A 98 1.25 0.56 11.13
C PRO A 98 2.42 1.30 11.78
N ASN A 99 2.08 2.42 12.42
CA ASN A 99 2.80 2.99 13.55
C ASN A 99 1.88 2.89 14.77
N TRP A 100 2.20 1.95 15.66
CA TRP A 100 1.42 1.64 16.86
C TRP A 100 1.59 2.66 17.99
N THR A 101 2.42 3.69 17.81
CA THR A 101 2.55 4.79 18.77
C THR A 101 1.26 5.63 18.76
N PRO A 102 0.57 5.79 19.90
CA PRO A 102 -0.64 6.60 19.95
C PRO A 102 -0.39 8.07 19.56
N PRO A 103 -1.27 8.68 18.74
CA PRO A 103 -2.41 8.05 18.08
C PRO A 103 -1.96 7.15 16.91
N ILE A 104 -2.52 5.93 16.86
CA ILE A 104 -2.18 4.91 15.86
C ILE A 104 -2.38 5.49 14.47
N THR A 105 -1.34 5.36 13.64
CA THR A 105 -1.32 5.87 12.27
C THR A 105 -0.94 4.74 11.32
N LEU A 106 -1.68 4.57 10.21
CA LEU A 106 -1.33 3.58 9.18
C LEU A 106 -0.90 4.30 7.90
N GLU A 107 0.27 3.96 7.37
CA GLU A 107 0.72 4.42 6.05
C GLU A 107 0.23 3.45 4.97
N ILE A 108 -0.52 3.96 4.00
CA ILE A 108 -1.07 3.23 2.87
C ILE A 108 -0.17 3.41 1.65
N GLY A 109 0.14 2.29 1.01
CA GLY A 109 0.77 2.25 -0.31
C GLY A 109 0.07 1.25 -1.22
N TYR A 110 -0.04 1.57 -2.50
CA TYR A 110 -0.66 0.70 -3.51
C TYR A 110 -0.03 0.89 -4.88
N TYR A 111 -0.09 -0.14 -5.70
CA TYR A 111 0.09 -0.05 -7.15
C TYR A 111 -0.91 -0.95 -7.86
N LEU A 112 -1.15 -0.65 -9.13
CA LEU A 112 -1.90 -1.51 -10.03
C LEU A 112 -1.01 -1.98 -11.18
N ALA A 113 -1.40 -3.08 -11.82
CA ALA A 113 -0.94 -3.43 -13.16
C ALA A 113 -1.23 -2.27 -14.12
N THR A 114 -0.36 -2.06 -15.11
CA THR A 114 -0.54 -0.99 -16.11
C THR A 114 -1.91 -1.07 -16.78
N ALA A 115 -2.36 -2.28 -17.15
CA ALA A 115 -3.66 -2.49 -17.79
C ALA A 115 -4.86 -2.16 -16.89
N ALA A 116 -4.69 -2.21 -15.57
CA ALA A 116 -5.74 -1.95 -14.57
C ALA A 116 -5.84 -0.45 -14.18
N GLU A 117 -4.88 0.38 -14.60
CA GLU A 117 -4.93 1.83 -14.33
C GLU A 117 -6.08 2.52 -15.09
N GLY A 118 -6.57 3.65 -14.56
CA GLY A 118 -7.63 4.43 -15.21
C GLY A 118 -9.05 3.85 -15.09
N GLN A 119 -9.21 2.63 -14.58
CA GLN A 119 -10.52 1.95 -14.45
C GLN A 119 -11.20 2.13 -13.08
N GLY A 120 -10.62 2.96 -12.22
CA GLY A 120 -11.14 3.27 -10.87
C GLY A 120 -10.84 2.22 -9.79
N TYR A 121 -10.12 1.13 -10.10
CA TYR A 121 -9.82 0.06 -9.13
C TYR A 121 -9.02 0.55 -7.92
N ALA A 122 -8.06 1.48 -8.10
CA ALA A 122 -7.29 2.02 -6.99
C ALA A 122 -8.17 2.79 -5.98
N ARG A 123 -9.16 3.55 -6.48
CA ARG A 123 -10.11 4.27 -5.62
C ARG A 123 -11.01 3.31 -4.87
N GLU A 124 -11.53 2.30 -5.56
CA GLU A 124 -12.38 1.27 -4.95
C GLU A 124 -11.63 0.47 -3.87
N ALA A 125 -10.39 0.06 -4.16
CA ALA A 125 -9.54 -0.62 -3.20
C ALA A 125 -9.19 0.28 -2.00
N LEU A 126 -8.85 1.55 -2.26
CA LEU A 126 -8.51 2.50 -1.21
C LEU A 126 -9.68 2.77 -0.26
N ALA A 127 -10.91 2.83 -0.78
CA ALA A 127 -12.11 3.00 0.04
C ALA A 127 -12.32 1.82 0.99
N ALA A 128 -12.17 0.59 0.50
CA ALA A 128 -12.32 -0.61 1.31
C ALA A 128 -11.25 -0.71 2.41
N VAL A 129 -9.97 -0.45 2.09
CA VAL A 129 -8.91 -0.49 3.11
C VAL A 129 -8.98 0.67 4.10
N THR A 130 -9.61 1.79 3.73
CA THR A 130 -9.86 2.89 4.65
C THR A 130 -10.79 2.46 5.77
N GLY A 131 -11.88 1.75 5.43
CA GLY A 131 -12.76 1.11 6.41
C GLY A 131 -12.01 0.12 7.29
N PHE A 132 -11.26 -0.81 6.69
CA PHE A 132 -10.44 -1.77 7.44
C PHE A 132 -9.45 -1.09 8.41
N GLY A 133 -8.77 -0.03 7.97
CA GLY A 133 -7.82 0.71 8.78
C GLY A 133 -8.45 1.39 10.02
N PHE A 134 -9.64 1.96 9.87
CA PHE A 134 -10.33 2.62 10.98
C PHE A 134 -11.13 1.65 11.85
N ASP A 135 -11.88 0.74 11.25
CA ASP A 135 -12.85 -0.11 11.93
C ASP A 135 -12.20 -1.36 12.53
N THR A 136 -11.26 -1.99 11.81
CA THR A 136 -10.61 -3.24 12.25
C THR A 136 -9.28 -2.97 12.94
N LEU A 137 -8.45 -2.09 12.39
CA LEU A 137 -7.13 -1.78 12.95
C LEU A 137 -7.15 -0.62 13.96
N HIS A 138 -8.32 -0.02 14.20
CA HIS A 138 -8.55 1.05 15.17
C HIS A 138 -7.59 2.24 15.04
N ALA A 139 -7.13 2.52 13.82
CA ALA A 139 -6.31 3.68 13.55
C ALA A 139 -7.09 4.98 13.84
N LYS A 140 -6.37 6.05 14.19
CA LYS A 140 -6.94 7.41 14.22
C LYS A 140 -6.53 8.22 12.99
N ARG A 141 -5.54 7.74 12.26
CA ARG A 141 -4.94 8.44 11.11
C ARG A 141 -4.55 7.43 10.04
N LEU A 142 -4.89 7.74 8.80
CA LEU A 142 -4.38 7.06 7.61
C LEU A 142 -3.55 8.05 6.82
N LEU A 143 -2.37 7.63 6.37
CA LEU A 143 -1.44 8.44 5.60
C LEU A 143 -1.23 7.84 4.22
N ILE A 144 -1.15 8.67 3.18
CA ILE A 144 -0.68 8.27 1.85
C ILE A 144 0.49 9.15 1.50
N ARG A 145 1.51 8.55 0.88
CA ARG A 145 2.66 9.25 0.32
C ARG A 145 2.54 9.26 -1.19
N CYS A 146 2.50 10.45 -1.76
CA CYS A 146 2.47 10.63 -3.20
C CYS A 146 3.74 11.34 -3.65
N ARG A 147 4.37 10.85 -4.71
CA ARG A 147 5.38 11.65 -5.40
C ARG A 147 4.70 12.79 -6.17
N PRO A 148 5.27 14.00 -6.22
CA PRO A 148 4.70 15.11 -6.98
C PRO A 148 4.51 14.83 -8.47
N ASP A 149 5.32 13.95 -9.04
CA ASP A 149 5.24 13.52 -10.45
C ASP A 149 4.21 12.39 -10.69
N ASN A 150 3.42 12.01 -9.68
CA ASN A 150 2.35 11.02 -9.80
C ASN A 150 0.97 11.65 -9.51
N PRO A 151 0.39 12.41 -10.46
CA PRO A 151 -0.90 13.06 -10.27
C PRO A 151 -2.07 12.07 -10.15
N ARG A 152 -1.93 10.84 -10.67
CA ARG A 152 -2.97 9.80 -10.58
C ARG A 152 -3.17 9.33 -9.14
N SER A 153 -2.08 9.03 -8.43
CA SER A 153 -2.15 8.63 -7.02
C SER A 153 -2.70 9.76 -6.14
N LEU A 154 -2.32 11.00 -6.44
CA LEU A 154 -2.85 12.19 -5.78
C LEU A 154 -4.37 12.31 -5.95
N ALA A 155 -4.87 12.19 -7.18
CA ALA A 155 -6.30 12.29 -7.47
C ALA A 155 -7.12 11.23 -6.72
N VAL A 156 -6.59 10.01 -6.59
CA VAL A 156 -7.23 8.93 -5.82
C VAL A 156 -7.32 9.27 -4.34
N ALA A 157 -6.25 9.79 -3.74
CA ALA A 157 -6.24 10.18 -2.33
C ALA A 157 -7.25 11.32 -2.04
N VAL A 158 -7.22 12.38 -2.86
CA VAL A 158 -8.13 13.53 -2.71
C VAL A 158 -9.59 13.12 -2.91
N ALA A 159 -9.88 12.23 -3.86
CA ALA A 159 -11.23 11.74 -4.12
C ALA A 159 -11.87 10.93 -2.96
N LEU A 160 -11.07 10.52 -1.97
CA LEU A 160 -11.54 9.89 -0.73
C LEU A 160 -11.35 10.79 0.50
N GLY A 161 -11.17 12.09 0.30
CA GLY A 161 -11.17 13.09 1.36
C GLY A 161 -9.84 13.21 2.10
N PHE A 162 -8.77 12.54 1.66
CA PHE A 162 -7.45 12.77 2.24
C PHE A 162 -7.01 14.21 1.98
N GLN A 163 -6.54 14.89 3.03
CA GLN A 163 -6.11 16.28 2.98
C GLN A 163 -4.59 16.37 2.94
N PRO A 164 -4.00 17.31 2.18
CA PRO A 164 -2.56 17.50 2.16
C PRO A 164 -2.06 17.94 3.54
N LEU A 165 -0.92 17.38 3.96
CA LEU A 165 -0.14 17.88 5.09
C LEU A 165 0.88 18.92 4.60
N PRO A 166 1.26 19.88 5.46
CA PRO A 166 2.34 20.81 5.15
C PRO A 166 3.61 20.05 4.75
N VAL A 167 4.24 20.46 3.65
CA VAL A 167 5.52 19.90 3.23
C VAL A 167 6.54 20.17 4.32
N ARG A 168 7.08 19.10 4.93
CA ARG A 168 8.15 19.27 5.92
C ARG A 168 9.38 19.84 5.22
N PRO A 169 9.86 21.04 5.62
CA PRO A 169 11.02 21.64 4.98
C PRO A 169 12.25 20.74 5.21
N ARG A 170 12.90 20.33 4.13
CA ARG A 170 14.19 19.64 4.23
C ARG A 170 15.27 20.65 4.64
N PRO A 171 16.18 20.30 5.56
CA PRO A 171 17.38 21.08 5.83
C PRO A 171 18.19 21.32 4.55
N ALA A 172 18.89 22.45 4.46
CA ALA A 172 19.64 22.84 3.26
C ALA A 172 20.69 21.80 2.84
N TRP A 173 21.38 21.18 3.80
CA TRP A 173 22.38 20.13 3.54
C TRP A 173 21.75 18.91 2.84
N LEU A 174 20.53 18.51 3.24
CA LEU A 174 19.83 17.37 2.67
C LEU A 174 19.28 17.68 1.26
N ARG A 175 18.88 18.93 1.00
CA ARG A 175 18.48 19.35 -0.36
C ARG A 175 19.66 19.31 -1.34
N ARG A 176 20.84 19.72 -0.88
CA ARG A 176 22.08 19.76 -1.67
C ARG A 176 22.57 18.35 -2.00
N MET A 177 22.48 17.44 -1.03
CA MET A 177 22.80 16.01 -1.22
C MET A 177 21.81 15.29 -2.16
N LEU A 178 20.51 15.61 -2.09
CA LEU A 178 19.47 14.94 -2.88
C LEU A 178 19.24 15.55 -4.29
N GLY A 179 20.12 16.46 -4.72
CA GLY A 179 20.12 17.01 -6.09
C GLY A 179 18.80 17.65 -6.53
N GLY A 180 18.02 18.24 -5.60
CA GLY A 180 16.73 18.86 -5.96
C GLY A 180 15.56 17.90 -6.17
N SER A 181 15.69 16.60 -5.84
CA SER A 181 14.58 15.65 -5.91
C SER A 181 13.35 16.18 -5.15
N PRO A 182 12.18 16.27 -5.79
CA PRO A 182 11.03 16.95 -5.23
C PRO A 182 10.56 16.26 -3.93
N PRO A 183 10.02 17.01 -2.97
CA PRO A 183 9.61 16.44 -1.69
C PRO A 183 8.44 15.47 -1.90
N VAL A 184 8.47 14.33 -1.19
CA VAL A 184 7.30 13.45 -1.12
C VAL A 184 6.16 14.19 -0.42
N LEU A 185 4.99 14.21 -1.04
CA LEU A 185 3.78 14.80 -0.47
C LEU A 185 3.11 13.79 0.44
N TYR A 186 2.55 14.28 1.55
CA TYR A 186 1.85 13.47 2.52
C TYR A 186 0.40 13.92 2.57
N TYR A 187 -0.50 12.95 2.50
CA TYR A 187 -1.94 13.15 2.58
C TYR A 187 -2.47 12.37 3.77
N ILE A 188 -3.37 12.98 4.54
CA ILE A 188 -3.90 12.40 5.77
C ILE A 188 -5.43 12.34 5.76
N LEU A 189 -5.97 11.23 6.23
CA LEU A 189 -7.37 11.09 6.60
C LEU A 189 -7.44 10.78 8.10
N LYS A 190 -8.35 11.42 8.82
CA LYS A 190 -8.49 11.29 10.28
C LYS A 190 -9.92 10.92 10.64
N ARG A 191 -10.07 10.19 11.74
CA ARG A 191 -11.35 9.89 12.39
C ARG A 191 -11.24 10.09 13.89
#